data_AF-A0A1D9LPB5-F1
#
_entry.id   AF-A0A1D9LPB5-F1
#
_cell.length_a   1.000
_cell.length_b   1.000
_cell.length_c   1.000
_cell.angle_alpha   90.00
_cell.angle_beta   90.00
_cell.angle_gamma   90.00
#
_symmetry.space_group_name_H-M   'P 1'
#
loop_
_entity.id
_entity.type
_entity.pdbx_description
1 polymer ?
#
loop_
_entity_poly.entity_id
_entity_poly.type
_entity_poly.pdbx_seq_one_letter_code
_entity_poly.pdbx_strand_id
1 'polypeptide(L)'
;MVSSEKGVSLDQAQEAAVSNSRLFEAGVSMMILDDPGQIGRVFDDYGAKLASVLTPLFADDAKACNKPDAVMFNGKPMALRDVFRSTLVNPLTSPASDQIGRKTTSGGSGEDWIHSQLSSPLMREQGGELKYADQKGGNDLLTKIKAASSFGTTVWQLLNDKIHGEKNGAALRDMLAPLGGSQSRDCVARFDEFKSRTRTERFDDAVSRMRSERPLQVDYQVDYSSAGDHGLGFGRVAVTAHDAKNQPALDELLGHKPAEGQRYANINGVPRQGAPIESDPGKLPTRPFTMSRAEVEKLPEAYAKLQFGDKGGFQELLKQHEFPHGTGVNRWQPYGTFATESNLRGLPSAGAQSGGTCDTLLALHTLSDEGIYNRPDIVEPATLGVAAFMNFGAYHTFAETIPIGMSVANDDDEYNPSSGTASAYGEALQKQGKLQDLPDYATAELTAPVHTNLQHDALYDRLANLVGQHAGAGIAGHVADLSEAHKSTLEALRSEHPELRETPQIQTTRLELGQIGQHV
;
A
#
# COMPACT_ATOMS: atom_id res chain seq x y z
N MET A 1 -0.04 5.27 29.19
CA MET A 1 0.54 5.60 27.87
C MET A 1 -0.22 4.74 26.86
N VAL A 2 -0.92 5.34 25.89
CA VAL A 2 -1.85 4.62 24.98
C VAL A 2 -1.12 3.95 23.81
N SER A 3 0.10 4.41 23.50
CA SER A 3 0.93 3.91 22.42
C SER A 3 2.40 3.94 22.85
N SER A 4 3.18 2.92 22.50
CA SER A 4 4.62 2.80 22.79
C SER A 4 5.36 2.09 21.65
N GLU A 5 6.68 1.88 21.76
CA GLU A 5 7.46 1.04 20.84
C GLU A 5 6.94 -0.40 20.73
N LYS A 6 6.16 -0.86 21.72
CA LYS A 6 5.50 -2.17 21.73
C LYS A 6 4.17 -2.18 20.98
N GLY A 7 3.76 -1.03 20.43
CA GLY A 7 2.49 -0.82 19.73
C GLY A 7 1.45 -0.05 20.56
N VAL A 8 0.23 0.07 20.01
CA VAL A 8 -0.95 0.57 20.71
C VAL A 8 -1.35 -0.40 21.83
N SER A 9 -1.50 0.10 23.05
CA SER A 9 -2.03 -0.68 24.17
C SER A 9 -3.56 -0.70 24.07
N LEU A 10 -4.10 -1.90 23.84
CA LEU A 10 -5.53 -2.15 23.74
C LEU A 10 -5.99 -2.98 24.93
N ASP A 11 -7.22 -2.74 25.39
CA ASP A 11 -7.88 -3.69 26.28
C ASP A 11 -8.44 -4.89 25.50
N GLN A 12 -8.91 -5.90 26.22
CA GLN A 12 -9.42 -7.13 25.61
C GLN A 12 -10.61 -6.89 24.65
N ALA A 13 -11.47 -5.91 24.95
CA ALA A 13 -12.63 -5.60 24.13
C ALA A 13 -12.21 -4.94 22.81
N GLN A 14 -11.24 -4.01 22.89
CA GLN A 14 -10.64 -3.35 21.74
C GLN A 14 -9.86 -4.34 20.86
N GLU A 15 -9.09 -5.25 21.46
CA GLU A 15 -8.43 -6.33 20.73
C GLU A 15 -9.43 -7.21 19.98
N ALA A 16 -10.55 -7.56 20.61
CA ALA A 16 -11.61 -8.34 19.97
C ALA A 16 -12.29 -7.56 18.82
N ALA A 17 -12.52 -6.26 18.97
CA ALA A 17 -13.08 -5.42 17.92
C ALA A 17 -12.13 -5.30 16.71
N VAL A 18 -10.83 -5.08 16.95
CA VAL A 18 -9.81 -5.08 15.89
C VAL A 18 -9.74 -6.44 15.19
N SER A 19 -9.79 -7.54 15.95
CA SER A 19 -9.79 -8.91 15.42
C SER A 19 -11.01 -9.18 14.52
N ASN A 20 -12.21 -8.75 14.94
CA ASN A 20 -13.43 -8.83 14.14
C ASN A 20 -13.27 -8.12 12.79
N SER A 21 -12.68 -6.91 12.81
CA SER A 21 -12.44 -6.14 11.60
C SER A 21 -11.39 -6.77 10.66
N ARG A 22 -10.33 -7.40 11.20
CA ARG A 22 -9.36 -8.18 10.40
C ARG A 22 -10.01 -9.37 9.69
N LEU A 23 -10.91 -10.08 10.38
CA LEU A 23 -11.67 -11.19 9.81
C LEU A 23 -12.55 -10.72 8.63
N PHE A 24 -13.23 -9.59 8.79
CA PHE A 24 -14.01 -8.99 7.72
C PHE A 24 -13.14 -8.63 6.51
N GLU A 25 -12.02 -7.92 6.71
CA GLU A 25 -11.11 -7.55 5.62
C GLU A 25 -10.51 -8.76 4.90
N ALA A 26 -10.14 -9.81 5.64
CA ALA A 26 -9.65 -11.06 5.06
C ALA A 26 -10.75 -11.74 4.22
N GLY A 27 -11.97 -11.82 4.73
CA GLY A 27 -13.14 -12.34 4.02
C GLY A 27 -13.39 -11.62 2.70
N VAL A 28 -13.43 -10.29 2.74
CA VAL A 28 -13.61 -9.44 1.56
C VAL A 28 -12.46 -9.62 0.57
N SER A 29 -11.22 -9.71 1.04
CA SER A 29 -10.05 -9.95 0.19
C SER A 29 -10.14 -11.27 -0.55
N MET A 30 -10.52 -12.37 0.14
CA MET A 30 -10.73 -13.67 -0.49
C MET A 30 -11.83 -13.62 -1.55
N MET A 31 -12.94 -12.93 -1.26
CA MET A 31 -14.03 -12.76 -2.22
C MET A 31 -13.58 -12.01 -3.49
N ILE A 32 -12.82 -10.92 -3.34
CA ILE A 32 -12.24 -10.16 -4.47
C ILE A 32 -11.27 -11.04 -5.26
N LEU A 33 -10.42 -11.83 -4.60
CA LEU A 33 -9.42 -12.67 -5.26
C LEU A 33 -10.02 -13.86 -5.99
N ASP A 34 -11.16 -14.38 -5.52
CA ASP A 34 -11.87 -15.48 -6.19
C ASP A 34 -12.68 -15.01 -7.40
N ASP A 35 -13.27 -13.82 -7.33
CA ASP A 35 -14.17 -13.30 -8.37
C ASP A 35 -14.06 -11.77 -8.51
N PRO A 36 -13.01 -11.28 -9.18
CA PRO A 36 -12.68 -9.86 -9.19
C PRO A 36 -13.56 -9.00 -10.11
N GLY A 37 -14.35 -9.59 -11.02
CA GLY A 37 -15.22 -8.82 -11.92
C GLY A 37 -14.51 -7.65 -12.65
N GLN A 38 -15.02 -6.43 -12.45
CA GLN A 38 -14.45 -5.21 -13.03
C GLN A 38 -13.05 -4.88 -12.50
N ILE A 39 -12.71 -5.29 -11.26
CA ILE A 39 -11.37 -5.15 -10.68
C ILE A 39 -10.34 -5.83 -11.60
N GLY A 40 -10.61 -7.08 -11.99
CA GLY A 40 -9.74 -7.84 -12.88
C GLY A 40 -9.63 -7.20 -14.26
N ARG A 41 -10.72 -6.65 -14.78
CA ARG A 41 -10.74 -5.97 -16.10
C ARG A 41 -9.89 -4.70 -16.12
N VAL A 42 -9.88 -3.92 -15.04
CA VAL A 42 -9.00 -2.75 -14.92
C VAL A 42 -7.54 -3.18 -14.95
N PHE A 43 -7.16 -4.21 -14.19
CA PHE A 43 -5.78 -4.71 -14.23
C PHE A 43 -5.42 -5.42 -15.55
N ASP A 44 -6.38 -5.88 -16.33
CA ASP A 44 -6.16 -6.31 -17.72
C ASP A 44 -5.76 -5.16 -18.64
N ASP A 45 -6.53 -4.07 -18.63
CA ASP A 45 -6.24 -2.89 -19.46
C ASP A 45 -4.85 -2.30 -19.13
N TYR A 46 -4.61 -2.02 -17.85
CA TYR A 46 -3.34 -1.46 -17.41
C TYR A 46 -2.18 -2.45 -17.51
N GLY A 47 -2.44 -3.75 -17.37
CA GLY A 47 -1.45 -4.80 -17.64
C GLY A 47 -0.99 -4.79 -19.10
N ALA A 48 -1.92 -4.72 -20.05
CA ALA A 48 -1.60 -4.65 -21.48
C ALA A 48 -0.84 -3.37 -21.85
N LYS A 49 -1.20 -2.22 -21.25
CA LYS A 49 -0.46 -0.95 -21.40
C LYS A 49 0.96 -1.07 -20.86
N LEU A 50 1.13 -1.65 -19.67
CA LEU A 50 2.45 -1.88 -19.08
C LEU A 50 3.30 -2.84 -19.92
N ALA A 51 2.71 -3.91 -20.47
CA ALA A 51 3.40 -4.80 -21.39
C ALA A 51 3.88 -4.06 -22.65
N SER A 52 3.05 -3.19 -23.21
CA SER A 52 3.35 -2.42 -24.42
C SER A 52 4.58 -1.50 -24.28
N VAL A 53 4.88 -1.04 -23.06
CA VAL A 53 6.08 -0.21 -22.78
C VAL A 53 7.28 -1.03 -22.33
N LEU A 54 7.07 -2.14 -21.61
CA LEU A 54 8.16 -3.01 -21.14
C LEU A 54 8.75 -3.87 -22.26
N THR A 55 7.95 -4.41 -23.16
CA THR A 55 8.42 -5.26 -24.27
C THR A 55 9.50 -4.58 -25.11
N PRO A 56 9.27 -3.37 -25.67
CA PRO A 56 10.30 -2.70 -26.45
C PRO A 56 11.43 -2.13 -25.58
N LEU A 57 11.21 -1.88 -24.27
CA LEU A 57 12.28 -1.51 -23.35
C LEU A 57 13.31 -2.63 -23.21
N PHE A 58 12.87 -3.89 -23.15
CA PHE A 58 13.79 -5.04 -23.01
C PHE A 58 14.36 -5.55 -24.33
N ALA A 59 13.70 -5.26 -25.46
CA ALA A 59 14.11 -5.77 -26.77
C ALA A 59 15.07 -4.86 -27.57
N ASP A 60 15.01 -3.53 -27.39
CA ASP A 60 15.73 -2.57 -28.25
C ASP A 60 16.87 -1.85 -27.52
N ASP A 61 18.07 -2.39 -27.66
CA ASP A 61 19.30 -1.85 -27.06
C ASP A 61 19.71 -0.48 -27.65
N ALA A 62 19.17 -0.08 -28.80
CA ALA A 62 19.50 1.18 -29.45
C ALA A 62 18.67 2.37 -28.93
N LYS A 63 17.59 2.11 -28.18
CA LYS A 63 16.75 3.18 -27.59
C LYS A 63 17.57 4.14 -26.73
N ALA A 64 17.19 5.42 -26.77
CA ALA A 64 17.86 6.44 -25.96
C ALA A 64 17.74 6.14 -24.46
N CYS A 65 16.58 5.63 -24.02
CA CYS A 65 16.37 5.21 -22.63
C CYS A 65 17.23 3.99 -22.20
N ASN A 66 17.84 3.26 -23.13
CA ASN A 66 18.65 2.06 -22.86
C ASN A 66 20.16 2.30 -22.92
N LYS A 67 20.59 3.54 -23.16
CA LYS A 67 22.01 3.90 -23.03
C LYS A 67 22.47 3.75 -21.57
N PRO A 68 23.74 3.36 -21.31
CA PRO A 68 24.24 3.08 -19.95
C PRO A 68 24.10 4.23 -18.94
N ASP A 69 23.91 5.45 -19.41
CA ASP A 69 23.76 6.66 -18.62
C ASP A 69 22.44 7.38 -18.87
N ALA A 70 21.42 6.69 -19.42
CA ALA A 70 20.14 7.28 -19.76
C ALA A 70 19.44 7.91 -18.54
N VAL A 71 19.55 7.28 -17.37
CA VAL A 71 18.99 7.77 -16.11
C VAL A 71 20.03 7.79 -14.99
N MET A 72 19.76 8.58 -13.95
CA MET A 72 20.39 8.45 -12.65
C MET A 72 19.44 7.76 -11.69
N PHE A 73 19.85 6.62 -11.14
CA PHE A 73 19.06 5.84 -10.21
C PHE A 73 19.93 5.39 -9.03
N ASN A 74 19.47 5.66 -7.80
CA ASN A 74 20.23 5.44 -6.57
C ASN A 74 21.68 5.97 -6.65
N GLY A 75 21.85 7.18 -7.19
CA GLY A 75 23.17 7.81 -7.29
C GLY A 75 24.12 7.19 -8.32
N LYS A 76 23.63 6.34 -9.24
CA LYS A 76 24.43 5.75 -10.32
C LYS A 76 23.81 6.00 -11.71
N PRO A 77 24.64 6.23 -12.75
CA PRO A 77 24.18 6.23 -14.12
C PRO A 77 23.79 4.80 -14.51
N MET A 78 22.60 4.63 -15.09
CA MET A 78 22.07 3.33 -15.50
C MET A 78 21.27 3.44 -16.80
N ALA A 79 21.19 2.32 -17.52
CA ALA A 79 20.15 2.13 -18.54
C ALA A 79 18.80 1.87 -17.88
N LEU A 80 17.71 2.40 -18.45
CA LEU A 80 16.37 2.27 -17.88
C LEU A 80 15.92 0.80 -17.79
N ARG A 81 16.28 -0.05 -18.77
CA ARG A 81 16.04 -1.50 -18.71
C ARG A 81 16.63 -2.15 -17.45
N ASP A 82 17.81 -1.73 -17.02
CA ASP A 82 18.49 -2.34 -15.88
C ASP A 82 17.86 -1.87 -14.56
N VAL A 83 17.34 -0.64 -14.54
CA VAL A 83 16.50 -0.15 -13.43
C VAL A 83 15.25 -1.04 -13.30
N PHE A 84 14.49 -1.26 -14.39
CA PHE A 84 13.29 -2.11 -14.35
C PHE A 84 13.59 -3.58 -14.09
N ARG A 85 14.73 -4.11 -14.55
CA ARG A 85 15.20 -5.45 -14.14
C ARG A 85 15.35 -5.55 -12.64
N SER A 86 15.98 -4.55 -12.01
CA SER A 86 16.25 -4.57 -10.57
C SER A 86 15.01 -4.36 -9.70
N THR A 87 14.06 -3.54 -10.16
CA THR A 87 12.91 -3.07 -9.36
C THR A 87 11.61 -3.85 -9.61
N LEU A 88 11.48 -4.46 -10.79
CA LEU A 88 10.27 -5.15 -11.22
C LEU A 88 10.57 -6.61 -11.57
N VAL A 89 11.53 -6.88 -12.46
CA VAL A 89 11.76 -8.25 -12.95
C VAL A 89 12.27 -9.17 -11.86
N ASN A 90 13.43 -8.85 -11.28
CA ASN A 90 14.08 -9.70 -10.30
C ASN A 90 13.19 -10.03 -9.08
N PRO A 91 12.46 -9.06 -8.49
CA PRO A 91 11.54 -9.35 -7.39
C PRO A 91 10.37 -10.25 -7.80
N LEU A 92 9.83 -10.10 -9.02
CA LEU A 92 8.70 -10.91 -9.48
C LEU A 92 9.09 -12.28 -10.00
N THR A 93 10.36 -12.52 -10.35
CA THR A 93 10.76 -13.77 -11.02
C THR A 93 11.70 -14.64 -10.20
N SER A 94 12.17 -14.15 -9.05
CA SER A 94 12.96 -14.96 -8.10
C SER A 94 12.03 -15.78 -7.20
N PRO A 95 12.10 -17.13 -7.21
CA PRO A 95 11.26 -17.96 -6.34
C PRO A 95 11.49 -17.69 -4.85
N ALA A 96 12.71 -17.25 -4.49
CA ALA A 96 13.12 -16.89 -3.14
C ALA A 96 12.73 -15.45 -2.75
N SER A 97 12.13 -14.67 -3.67
CA SER A 97 11.62 -13.34 -3.32
C SER A 97 10.51 -13.43 -2.27
N ASP A 98 10.42 -12.40 -1.45
CA ASP A 98 9.39 -12.21 -0.45
C ASP A 98 8.08 -11.63 -1.00
N GLN A 99 8.06 -11.20 -2.27
CA GLN A 99 6.92 -10.51 -2.86
C GLN A 99 5.77 -11.47 -3.16
N ILE A 100 4.54 -11.05 -2.85
CA ILE A 100 3.32 -11.71 -3.36
C ILE A 100 3.15 -11.39 -4.86
N GLY A 101 2.44 -12.27 -5.58
CA GLY A 101 2.30 -12.15 -7.04
C GLY A 101 3.57 -12.49 -7.82
N ARG A 102 4.63 -13.00 -7.16
CA ARG A 102 5.82 -13.48 -7.84
C ARG A 102 5.60 -14.85 -8.47
N LYS A 103 6.46 -15.17 -9.44
CA LYS A 103 6.66 -16.52 -9.95
C LYS A 103 7.24 -17.43 -8.85
N THR A 104 6.59 -18.56 -8.61
CA THR A 104 7.03 -19.57 -7.63
C THR A 104 7.85 -20.70 -8.27
N THR A 105 7.86 -20.82 -9.60
CA THR A 105 8.59 -21.83 -10.34
C THR A 105 9.98 -21.36 -10.76
N SER A 106 10.95 -22.29 -10.83
CA SER A 106 12.31 -22.02 -11.27
C SER A 106 12.47 -22.10 -12.80
N GLY A 107 13.50 -21.41 -13.34
CA GLY A 107 13.88 -21.46 -14.76
C GLY A 107 13.05 -20.57 -15.69
N GLY A 108 13.49 -20.44 -16.94
CA GLY A 108 12.86 -19.57 -17.96
C GLY A 108 13.24 -18.09 -17.85
N SER A 109 12.95 -17.32 -18.91
CA SER A 109 13.17 -15.87 -18.94
C SER A 109 12.17 -15.15 -18.03
N GLY A 110 12.68 -14.32 -17.12
CA GLY A 110 11.84 -13.50 -16.25
C GLY A 110 11.05 -12.45 -17.02
N GLU A 111 11.68 -11.83 -18.01
CA GLU A 111 11.08 -10.81 -18.88
C GLU A 111 9.93 -11.40 -19.72
N ASP A 112 10.13 -12.58 -20.32
CA ASP A 112 9.09 -13.27 -21.10
C ASP A 112 7.90 -13.69 -20.24
N TRP A 113 8.18 -14.14 -19.00
CA TRP A 113 7.12 -14.49 -18.05
C TRP A 113 6.29 -13.27 -17.66
N ILE A 114 6.93 -12.14 -17.34
CA ILE A 114 6.21 -10.89 -17.02
C ILE A 114 5.39 -10.42 -18.20
N HIS A 115 5.96 -10.40 -19.40
CA HIS A 115 5.23 -10.06 -20.61
C HIS A 115 4.00 -10.96 -20.79
N SER A 116 4.17 -12.28 -20.65
CA SER A 116 3.06 -13.23 -20.75
C SER A 116 1.97 -12.97 -19.71
N GLN A 117 2.33 -12.70 -18.47
CA GLN A 117 1.37 -12.40 -17.41
C GLN A 117 0.59 -11.11 -17.68
N LEU A 118 1.29 -10.04 -18.06
CA LEU A 118 0.68 -8.73 -18.29
C LEU A 118 -0.23 -8.70 -19.53
N SER A 119 0.21 -9.34 -20.63
CA SER A 119 -0.51 -9.37 -21.91
C SER A 119 -1.66 -10.39 -21.96
N SER A 120 -1.66 -11.39 -21.08
CA SER A 120 -2.75 -12.38 -21.03
C SER A 120 -3.95 -11.82 -20.28
N PRO A 121 -5.19 -11.91 -20.81
CA PRO A 121 -6.37 -11.46 -20.11
C PRO A 121 -6.65 -12.33 -18.87
N LEU A 122 -6.88 -11.68 -17.73
CA LEU A 122 -7.39 -12.25 -16.49
C LEU A 122 -8.87 -12.55 -16.62
N MET A 123 -9.62 -11.64 -17.23
CA MET A 123 -11.09 -11.69 -17.30
C MET A 123 -11.58 -11.99 -18.71
N ARG A 124 -12.68 -12.74 -18.78
CA ARG A 124 -13.46 -12.98 -20.00
C ARG A 124 -14.93 -12.85 -19.70
N GLU A 125 -15.67 -12.31 -20.65
CA GLU A 125 -17.12 -12.29 -20.58
C GLU A 125 -17.68 -13.66 -20.95
N GLN A 126 -18.46 -14.26 -20.05
CA GLN A 126 -19.09 -15.56 -20.22
C GLN A 126 -20.55 -15.46 -19.75
N GLY A 127 -21.49 -15.58 -20.69
CA GLY A 127 -22.93 -15.50 -20.38
C GLY A 127 -23.38 -14.14 -19.84
N GLY A 128 -22.68 -13.04 -20.19
CA GLY A 128 -22.95 -11.69 -19.70
C GLY A 128 -22.29 -11.35 -18.36
N GLU A 129 -21.49 -12.25 -17.80
CA GLU A 129 -20.74 -12.05 -16.56
C GLU A 129 -19.23 -12.01 -16.84
N LEU A 130 -18.48 -11.14 -16.16
CA LEU A 130 -17.02 -11.14 -16.19
C LEU A 130 -16.48 -12.20 -15.23
N LYS A 131 -15.83 -13.24 -15.75
CA LYS A 131 -15.22 -14.32 -14.98
C LYS A 131 -13.75 -14.45 -15.29
N TYR A 132 -13.01 -15.16 -14.44
CA TYR A 132 -11.64 -15.53 -14.76
C TYR A 132 -11.58 -16.28 -16.11
N ALA A 133 -10.59 -15.93 -16.92
CA ALA A 133 -10.23 -16.70 -18.09
C ALA A 133 -9.73 -18.10 -17.67
N ASP A 134 -9.77 -19.05 -18.60
CA ASP A 134 -9.35 -20.43 -18.33
C ASP A 134 -7.92 -20.45 -17.76
N GLN A 135 -7.73 -21.21 -16.67
CA GLN A 135 -6.44 -21.37 -15.98
C GLN A 135 -5.89 -20.08 -15.31
N LYS A 136 -6.71 -19.04 -15.16
CA LYS A 136 -6.40 -17.84 -14.37
C LYS A 136 -7.05 -17.90 -12.98
N GLY A 137 -6.46 -17.18 -12.03
CA GLY A 137 -7.03 -16.99 -10.70
C GLY A 137 -6.41 -15.84 -9.92
N GLY A 138 -6.66 -15.81 -8.61
CA GLY A 138 -6.21 -14.73 -7.71
C GLY A 138 -4.71 -14.41 -7.81
N ASN A 139 -3.86 -15.43 -7.96
CA ASN A 139 -2.41 -15.23 -8.11
C ASN A 139 -2.03 -14.40 -9.35
N ASP A 140 -2.74 -14.57 -10.48
CA ASP A 140 -2.49 -13.78 -11.68
C ASP A 140 -2.91 -12.31 -11.47
N LEU A 141 -4.01 -12.06 -10.74
CA LEU A 141 -4.40 -10.71 -10.34
C LEU A 141 -3.35 -10.07 -9.43
N LEU A 142 -2.89 -10.77 -8.39
CA LEU A 142 -1.81 -10.31 -7.50
C LEU A 142 -0.55 -9.97 -8.29
N THR A 143 -0.22 -10.76 -9.32
CA THR A 143 0.92 -10.52 -10.21
C THR A 143 0.79 -9.19 -10.95
N LYS A 144 -0.38 -8.91 -11.55
CA LYS A 144 -0.61 -7.65 -12.28
C LYS A 144 -0.58 -6.44 -11.36
N ILE A 145 -1.19 -6.53 -10.19
CA ILE A 145 -1.15 -5.47 -9.17
C ILE A 145 0.30 -5.20 -8.75
N LYS A 146 1.08 -6.26 -8.45
CA LYS A 146 2.48 -6.09 -8.05
C LYS A 146 3.33 -5.46 -9.14
N ALA A 147 3.13 -5.86 -10.40
CA ALA A 147 3.85 -5.28 -11.53
C ALA A 147 3.53 -3.79 -11.71
N ALA A 148 2.25 -3.40 -11.60
CA ALA A 148 1.84 -1.99 -11.60
C ALA A 148 2.47 -1.22 -10.43
N SER A 149 2.39 -1.77 -9.21
CA SER A 149 3.00 -1.18 -8.01
C SER A 149 4.51 -0.96 -8.20
N SER A 150 5.26 -1.98 -8.64
CA SER A 150 6.69 -1.88 -8.93
C SER A 150 7.02 -0.85 -10.02
N PHE A 151 6.18 -0.76 -11.07
CA PHE A 151 6.35 0.25 -12.11
C PHE A 151 6.17 1.66 -11.53
N GLY A 152 5.12 1.89 -10.75
CA GLY A 152 4.85 3.17 -10.11
C GLY A 152 5.94 3.58 -9.11
N THR A 153 6.44 2.64 -8.29
CA THR A 153 7.58 2.89 -7.40
C THR A 153 8.79 3.38 -8.19
N THR A 154 9.09 2.75 -9.33
CA THR A 154 10.23 3.14 -10.18
C THR A 154 10.04 4.50 -10.82
N VAL A 155 8.84 4.81 -11.32
CA VAL A 155 8.49 6.15 -11.83
C VAL A 155 8.69 7.20 -10.74
N TRP A 156 8.18 6.94 -9.53
CA TRP A 156 8.36 7.82 -8.37
C TRP A 156 9.83 8.07 -8.07
N GLN A 157 10.64 7.02 -7.95
CA GLN A 157 12.06 7.15 -7.62
C GLN A 157 12.85 7.92 -8.68
N LEU A 158 12.51 7.75 -9.95
CA LEU A 158 13.18 8.43 -11.06
C LEU A 158 12.81 9.92 -11.14
N LEU A 159 11.53 10.25 -10.99
CA LEU A 159 11.04 11.63 -11.15
C LEU A 159 11.16 12.47 -9.87
N ASN A 160 11.13 11.83 -8.70
CA ASN A 160 11.32 12.52 -7.42
C ASN A 160 12.80 12.80 -7.09
N ASP A 161 13.73 12.48 -7.99
CA ASP A 161 15.13 12.91 -7.88
C ASP A 161 15.22 14.43 -8.15
N LYS A 162 15.53 15.20 -7.10
CA LYS A 162 15.63 16.67 -7.15
C LYS A 162 16.74 17.20 -8.08
N ILE A 163 17.73 16.37 -8.41
CA ILE A 163 18.89 16.75 -9.22
C ILE A 163 18.70 16.30 -10.66
N HIS A 164 18.20 15.07 -10.87
CA HIS A 164 18.17 14.43 -12.18
C HIS A 164 16.77 14.16 -12.73
N GLY A 165 15.71 14.61 -12.07
CA GLY A 165 14.31 14.35 -12.46
C GLY A 165 13.98 14.72 -13.91
N GLU A 166 14.54 15.80 -14.45
CA GLU A 166 14.31 16.19 -15.85
C GLU A 166 14.91 15.18 -16.85
N LYS A 167 16.16 14.77 -16.61
CA LYS A 167 16.86 13.75 -17.41
C LYS A 167 16.13 12.42 -17.33
N ASN A 168 15.78 12.00 -16.11
CA ASN A 168 15.05 10.78 -15.85
C ASN A 168 13.67 10.80 -16.53
N GLY A 169 12.99 11.94 -16.49
CA GLY A 169 11.73 12.17 -17.18
C GLY A 169 11.86 12.00 -18.69
N ALA A 170 12.92 12.52 -19.32
CA ALA A 170 13.13 12.32 -20.75
C ALA A 170 13.25 10.83 -21.14
N ALA A 171 13.96 10.02 -20.34
CA ALA A 171 14.06 8.58 -20.56
C ALA A 171 12.72 7.86 -20.37
N LEU A 172 11.91 8.27 -19.38
CA LEU A 172 10.56 7.73 -19.18
C LEU A 172 9.63 8.09 -20.34
N ARG A 173 9.71 9.31 -20.89
CA ARG A 173 8.94 9.69 -22.07
C ARG A 173 9.26 8.83 -23.29
N ASP A 174 10.55 8.54 -23.52
CA ASP A 174 11.02 7.64 -24.59
C ASP A 174 10.50 6.20 -24.38
N MET A 175 10.52 5.70 -23.14
CA MET A 175 9.92 4.41 -22.79
C MET A 175 8.41 4.36 -23.06
N LEU A 176 7.69 5.43 -22.74
CA LEU A 176 6.22 5.53 -22.87
C LEU A 176 5.76 5.81 -24.31
N ALA A 177 6.67 6.14 -25.22
CA ALA A 177 6.35 6.45 -26.62
C ALA A 177 5.46 5.41 -27.35
N PRO A 178 5.56 4.08 -27.10
CA PRO A 178 4.69 3.08 -27.71
C PRO A 178 3.20 3.24 -27.39
N LEU A 179 2.84 3.86 -26.25
CA LEU A 179 1.44 4.16 -25.93
C LEU A 179 0.91 5.36 -26.73
N GLY A 180 1.79 6.13 -27.37
CA GLY A 180 1.44 7.32 -28.13
C GLY A 180 0.99 8.50 -27.27
N GLY A 181 0.19 9.38 -27.89
CA GLY A 181 -0.72 10.31 -27.21
C GLY A 181 -0.10 11.29 -26.21
N SER A 182 -0.88 11.50 -25.14
CA SER A 182 -0.64 12.33 -23.96
C SER A 182 0.26 11.64 -22.93
N GLN A 183 0.29 10.31 -22.86
CA GLN A 183 1.05 9.57 -21.83
C GLN A 183 2.54 9.88 -21.85
N SER A 184 3.15 9.81 -23.04
CA SER A 184 4.56 10.15 -23.20
C SER A 184 4.80 11.64 -22.99
N ARG A 185 3.93 12.53 -23.49
CA ARG A 185 4.13 13.99 -23.35
C ARG A 185 3.94 14.50 -21.93
N ASP A 186 2.90 14.02 -21.27
CA ASP A 186 2.39 14.53 -19.99
C ASP A 186 2.94 13.76 -18.80
N CYS A 187 3.83 12.77 -19.01
CA CYS A 187 4.42 11.93 -17.96
C CYS A 187 4.90 12.72 -16.73
N VAL A 188 5.64 13.81 -16.93
CA VAL A 188 6.14 14.65 -15.83
C VAL A 188 5.02 15.48 -15.22
N ALA A 189 4.14 16.06 -16.03
CA ALA A 189 3.01 16.85 -15.54
C ALA A 189 2.05 16.02 -14.67
N ARG A 190 1.80 14.77 -15.05
CA ARG A 190 1.01 13.80 -14.28
C ARG A 190 1.69 13.37 -12.98
N PHE A 191 3.01 13.19 -13.02
CA PHE A 191 3.77 12.95 -11.80
C PHE A 191 3.66 14.14 -10.84
N ASP A 192 3.80 15.37 -11.35
CA ASP A 192 3.67 16.59 -10.55
C ASP A 192 2.25 16.76 -9.99
N GLU A 193 1.21 16.49 -10.80
CA GLU A 193 -0.18 16.44 -10.35
C GLU A 193 -0.32 15.44 -9.19
N PHE A 194 0.11 14.19 -9.40
CA PHE A 194 0.00 13.13 -8.39
C PHE A 194 0.76 13.44 -7.09
N LYS A 195 1.96 13.98 -7.20
CA LYS A 195 2.79 14.41 -6.07
C LYS A 195 2.15 15.57 -5.31
N SER A 196 1.48 16.49 -6.01
CA SER A 196 0.84 17.64 -5.37
C SER A 196 -0.49 17.31 -4.68
N ARG A 197 -1.21 16.30 -5.18
CA ARG A 197 -2.57 15.96 -4.73
C ARG A 197 -2.62 14.76 -3.79
N THR A 198 -1.88 13.69 -4.08
CA THR A 198 -1.99 12.40 -3.36
C THR A 198 -0.76 12.10 -2.51
N ARG A 199 0.43 11.96 -3.12
CA ARG A 199 1.67 11.67 -2.39
C ARG A 199 2.45 12.94 -2.09
N THR A 200 1.88 13.75 -1.20
CA THR A 200 2.38 15.09 -0.85
C THR A 200 3.65 15.07 0.00
N GLU A 201 4.29 16.23 0.19
CA GLU A 201 5.44 16.36 1.10
C GLU A 201 5.13 15.85 2.52
N ARG A 202 3.89 16.01 2.99
CA ARG A 202 3.47 15.52 4.32
C ARG A 202 3.37 14.00 4.38
N PHE A 203 2.98 13.35 3.28
CA PHE A 203 2.97 11.89 3.18
C PHE A 203 4.38 11.32 3.38
N ASP A 204 5.39 11.97 2.80
CA ASP A 204 6.77 11.51 2.79
C ASP A 204 7.67 12.11 3.88
N ASP A 205 7.12 12.94 4.77
CA ASP A 205 7.90 13.58 5.83
C ASP A 205 8.47 12.57 6.85
N ALA A 206 9.49 12.98 7.58
CA ALA A 206 10.16 12.13 8.56
C ALA A 206 9.20 11.61 9.65
N VAL A 207 8.18 12.39 10.00
CA VAL A 207 7.19 12.03 11.04
C VAL A 207 6.23 10.97 10.50
N SER A 208 5.72 11.09 9.28
CA SER A 208 4.88 10.09 8.61
C SER A 208 5.65 8.79 8.38
N ARG A 209 6.95 8.87 8.06
CA ARG A 209 7.84 7.71 7.95
C ARG A 209 8.20 7.08 9.30
N MET A 210 8.24 7.87 10.37
CA MET A 210 8.39 7.38 11.74
C MET A 210 7.08 6.86 12.33
N ARG A 211 5.93 7.40 11.93
CA ARG A 211 4.57 6.97 12.32
C ARG A 211 4.18 5.64 11.67
N SER A 212 4.86 5.28 10.59
CA SER A 212 4.40 4.24 9.70
C SER A 212 5.41 3.12 9.59
N GLU A 213 4.85 1.92 9.68
CA GLU A 213 5.43 0.67 9.26
C GLU A 213 6.41 0.12 10.30
N ARG A 214 7.61 0.70 10.50
CA ARG A 214 8.69 -0.10 11.11
C ARG A 214 9.86 0.67 11.77
N PRO A 215 9.82 1.16 13.04
CA PRO A 215 11.01 1.73 13.69
C PRO A 215 12.08 0.66 13.93
N LEU A 216 13.34 1.06 13.82
CA LEU A 216 14.46 0.20 14.17
C LEU A 216 14.51 -0.03 15.69
N GLN A 217 14.58 -1.30 16.09
CA GLN A 217 14.80 -1.69 17.48
C GLN A 217 16.30 -1.72 17.75
N VAL A 218 16.87 -0.53 17.98
CA VAL A 218 18.28 -0.32 18.29
C VAL A 218 18.40 0.34 19.67
N ASP A 219 19.49 0.06 20.38
CA ASP A 219 19.77 0.60 21.72
C ASP A 219 20.41 2.01 21.69
N TYR A 220 20.35 2.66 20.54
CA TYR A 220 20.89 4.00 20.29
C TYR A 220 19.91 4.86 19.50
N GLN A 221 20.05 6.18 19.63
CA GLN A 221 19.22 7.14 18.91
C GLN A 221 19.55 7.17 17.41
N VAL A 222 18.50 7.30 16.60
CA VAL A 222 18.57 7.43 15.15
C VAL A 222 17.70 8.58 14.67
N ASP A 223 18.12 9.23 13.60
CA ASP A 223 17.42 10.32 12.95
C ASP A 223 16.83 9.85 11.62
N TYR A 224 15.54 10.14 11.40
CA TYR A 224 14.84 9.85 10.15
C TYR A 224 14.78 11.10 9.27
N SER A 225 15.01 10.93 7.97
CA SER A 225 14.86 12.00 6.98
C SER A 225 13.64 11.77 6.09
N SER A 226 13.14 12.85 5.48
CA SER A 226 12.04 12.79 4.51
C SER A 226 12.40 11.89 3.33
N ALA A 227 11.49 10.98 2.98
CA ALA A 227 11.64 10.14 1.78
C ALA A 227 11.65 11.01 0.50
N GLY A 228 10.92 12.12 0.53
CA GLY A 228 10.85 13.10 -0.55
C GLY A 228 12.19 13.77 -0.83
N ASP A 229 13.02 13.98 0.19
CA ASP A 229 14.34 14.61 0.05
C ASP A 229 15.37 13.71 -0.64
N HIS A 230 15.09 12.41 -0.66
CA HIS A 230 16.00 11.38 -1.11
C HIS A 230 15.48 10.60 -2.31
N GLY A 231 14.33 11.00 -2.87
CA GLY A 231 13.72 10.30 -4.00
C GLY A 231 13.36 8.85 -3.69
N LEU A 232 13.00 8.54 -2.43
CA LEU A 232 12.80 7.15 -2.01
C LEU A 232 11.46 6.59 -2.47
N GLY A 233 11.51 5.34 -2.92
CA GLY A 233 10.33 4.50 -3.18
C GLY A 233 9.84 3.82 -1.91
N PHE A 234 8.74 3.08 -2.01
CA PHE A 234 8.12 2.40 -0.87
C PHE A 234 9.07 1.40 -0.15
N GLY A 235 8.89 1.27 1.18
CA GLY A 235 9.70 0.42 2.05
C GLY A 235 11.12 0.93 2.28
N ARG A 236 11.52 2.02 1.62
CA ARG A 236 12.85 2.62 1.78
C ARG A 236 12.85 3.79 2.75
N VAL A 237 13.81 3.77 3.66
CA VAL A 237 14.02 4.84 4.63
C VAL A 237 15.45 5.36 4.58
N ALA A 238 15.59 6.66 4.88
CA ALA A 238 16.86 7.30 5.17
C ALA A 238 16.96 7.49 6.68
N VAL A 239 17.88 6.73 7.29
CA VAL A 239 18.07 6.68 8.74
C VAL A 239 19.56 6.79 9.04
N THR A 240 19.93 7.66 9.96
CA THR A 240 21.32 7.84 10.42
C THR A 240 21.41 7.64 11.91
N ALA A 241 22.48 7.04 12.39
CA ALA A 241 22.75 7.00 13.83
C ALA A 241 23.13 8.41 14.30
N HIS A 242 22.53 8.87 15.40
CA HIS A 242 22.85 10.18 15.97
C HIS A 242 24.32 10.26 16.42
N ASP A 243 24.87 9.13 16.90
CA ASP A 243 26.31 8.97 17.17
C ASP A 243 26.97 8.18 16.03
N ALA A 244 27.94 8.81 15.36
CA ALA A 244 28.67 8.23 14.24
C ALA A 244 29.33 6.88 14.57
N LYS A 245 29.64 6.59 15.83
CA LYS A 245 30.21 5.29 16.24
C LYS A 245 29.24 4.12 16.03
N ASN A 246 27.94 4.38 16.02
CA ASN A 246 26.89 3.37 15.88
C ASN A 246 26.46 3.16 14.42
N GLN A 247 26.89 4.03 13.49
CA GLN A 247 26.54 3.94 12.08
C GLN A 247 26.94 2.60 11.43
N PRO A 248 28.10 1.99 11.71
CA PRO A 248 28.45 0.69 11.12
C PRO A 248 27.48 -0.43 11.52
N ALA A 249 27.02 -0.44 12.78
CA ALA A 249 26.04 -1.42 13.25
C ALA A 249 24.66 -1.19 12.63
N LEU A 250 24.28 0.08 12.43
CA LEU A 250 23.07 0.46 11.73
C LEU A 250 23.11 0.01 10.27
N ASP A 251 24.23 0.25 9.58
CA ASP A 251 24.42 -0.14 8.19
C ASP A 251 24.34 -1.67 8.03
N GLU A 252 24.96 -2.43 8.94
CA GLU A 252 24.88 -3.90 8.94
C GLU A 252 23.45 -4.40 9.15
N LEU A 253 22.74 -3.87 10.14
CA LEU A 253 21.33 -4.22 10.43
C LEU A 253 20.43 -3.96 9.22
N LEU A 254 20.68 -2.86 8.52
CA LEU A 254 19.91 -2.41 7.36
C LEU A 254 20.38 -3.04 6.04
N GLY A 255 21.47 -3.81 6.06
CA GLY A 255 22.11 -4.36 4.86
C GLY A 255 22.65 -3.27 3.91
N HIS A 256 22.95 -2.08 4.44
CA HIS A 256 23.52 -0.98 3.65
C HIS A 256 24.92 -1.29 3.21
N LYS A 257 25.23 -0.85 1.99
CA LYS A 257 26.58 -0.84 1.45
C LYS A 257 26.93 0.55 0.94
N PRO A 258 27.28 1.49 1.85
CA PRO A 258 27.58 2.87 1.47
C PRO A 258 28.72 2.96 0.45
N ALA A 259 29.71 2.07 0.57
CA ALA A 259 30.84 1.95 -0.37
C ALA A 259 30.42 1.53 -1.79
N GLU A 260 29.27 0.84 -1.93
CA GLU A 260 28.67 0.49 -3.22
C GLU A 260 27.63 1.53 -3.66
N GLY A 261 27.54 2.70 -2.99
CA GLY A 261 26.57 3.75 -3.29
C GLY A 261 25.14 3.45 -2.84
N GLN A 262 24.90 2.36 -2.10
CA GLN A 262 23.60 2.11 -1.48
C GLN A 262 23.47 2.99 -0.24
N ARG A 263 22.59 3.99 -0.32
CA ARG A 263 22.39 4.99 0.75
C ARG A 263 21.14 4.76 1.61
N TYR A 264 20.27 3.81 1.26
CA TYR A 264 18.92 3.70 1.81
C TYR A 264 18.51 2.24 2.06
N ALA A 265 17.76 1.99 3.14
CA ALA A 265 17.44 0.63 3.60
C ALA A 265 16.08 0.21 3.12
N ASN A 266 15.89 -1.07 2.79
CA ASN A 266 14.56 -1.64 2.88
C ASN A 266 14.30 -2.02 4.34
N ILE A 267 13.47 -1.24 5.06
CA ILE A 267 13.17 -1.54 6.46
C ILE A 267 12.22 -2.74 6.61
N ASN A 268 11.62 -3.20 5.50
CA ASN A 268 10.68 -4.31 5.51
C ASN A 268 11.34 -5.66 5.83
N GLY A 269 12.66 -5.79 5.68
CA GLY A 269 13.40 -7.03 5.95
C GLY A 269 13.92 -7.19 7.38
N VAL A 270 13.83 -6.16 8.24
CA VAL A 270 14.46 -6.17 9.57
C VAL A 270 13.65 -7.02 10.57
N PRO A 271 14.25 -8.02 11.25
CA PRO A 271 13.54 -8.81 12.24
C PRO A 271 13.07 -8.01 13.48
N ARG A 272 11.99 -8.42 14.20
CA ARG A 272 11.48 -7.71 15.40
C ARG A 272 11.13 -8.64 16.58
N GLN A 273 11.21 -8.10 17.79
CA GLN A 273 10.78 -8.78 19.02
C GLN A 273 9.26 -8.72 19.22
N GLY A 274 8.64 -9.83 19.67
CA GLY A 274 7.23 -9.87 20.11
C GLY A 274 6.17 -10.27 19.06
N ALA A 275 6.54 -10.37 17.78
CA ALA A 275 5.69 -10.89 16.71
C ALA A 275 6.51 -11.85 15.81
N PRO A 276 6.95 -13.00 16.35
CA PRO A 276 7.74 -13.95 15.57
C PRO A 276 6.92 -14.44 14.38
N ILE A 277 7.60 -14.55 13.24
CA ILE A 277 7.03 -15.23 12.09
C ILE A 277 7.45 -16.67 12.27
N GLU A 278 6.48 -17.51 12.60
CA GLU A 278 6.69 -18.94 12.65
C GLU A 278 6.86 -19.43 11.22
N SER A 279 8.09 -19.82 10.89
CA SER A 279 8.42 -20.48 9.63
C SER A 279 9.32 -21.64 9.93
N ASP A 280 9.11 -22.77 9.25
CA ASP A 280 10.11 -23.83 9.24
C ASP A 280 11.46 -23.26 8.78
N PRO A 281 12.60 -23.68 9.36
CA PRO A 281 13.91 -23.25 8.90
C PRO A 281 14.06 -23.42 7.39
N GLY A 282 14.41 -22.33 6.69
CA GLY A 282 14.61 -22.32 5.24
C GLY A 282 13.32 -22.26 4.40
N LYS A 283 12.13 -22.14 5.00
CA LYS A 283 10.87 -21.91 4.29
C LYS A 283 10.31 -20.52 4.57
N LEU A 284 9.51 -20.04 3.64
CA LEU A 284 8.70 -18.84 3.82
C LEU A 284 7.44 -19.16 4.66
N PRO A 285 6.99 -18.27 5.56
CA PRO A 285 5.69 -18.41 6.23
C PRO A 285 4.54 -18.44 5.21
N THR A 286 3.44 -19.11 5.57
CA THR A 286 2.25 -19.29 4.70
C THR A 286 1.00 -18.59 5.21
N ARG A 287 1.13 -17.71 6.19
CA ARG A 287 -0.03 -17.12 6.87
C ARG A 287 -0.68 -16.02 6.02
N PRO A 288 -1.97 -16.17 5.67
CA PRO A 288 -2.64 -15.22 4.80
C PRO A 288 -3.15 -14.02 5.61
N PHE A 289 -3.21 -12.86 4.96
CA PHE A 289 -3.84 -11.64 5.47
C PHE A 289 -3.18 -11.03 6.73
N THR A 290 -3.77 -9.95 7.26
CA THR A 290 -3.30 -9.26 8.48
C THR A 290 -3.65 -9.99 9.79
N MET A 291 -4.19 -11.21 9.69
CA MET A 291 -4.75 -11.95 10.83
C MET A 291 -3.68 -12.56 11.73
N SER A 292 -3.98 -12.69 13.03
CA SER A 292 -3.22 -13.43 14.04
C SER A 292 -3.36 -14.96 13.87
N ARG A 293 -2.41 -15.78 14.39
CA ARG A 293 -2.57 -17.25 14.34
C ARG A 293 -3.77 -17.69 15.18
N ALA A 294 -3.96 -17.04 16.33
CA ALA A 294 -5.09 -17.27 17.20
C ALA A 294 -6.42 -16.88 16.52
N GLU A 295 -6.42 -15.79 15.74
CA GLU A 295 -7.59 -15.38 14.94
C GLU A 295 -7.93 -16.42 13.87
N VAL A 296 -6.94 -17.02 13.21
CA VAL A 296 -7.13 -18.10 12.22
C VAL A 296 -7.60 -19.41 12.88
N GLU A 297 -7.14 -19.72 14.10
CA GLU A 297 -7.48 -20.99 14.78
C GLU A 297 -8.80 -20.92 15.58
N LYS A 298 -9.25 -19.72 15.96
CA LYS A 298 -10.44 -19.51 16.81
C LYS A 298 -11.33 -18.41 16.22
N LEU A 299 -12.14 -18.79 15.23
CA LEU A 299 -13.12 -17.91 14.62
C LEU A 299 -14.28 -17.61 15.59
N PRO A 300 -14.77 -16.36 15.66
CA PRO A 300 -16.05 -16.05 16.30
C PRO A 300 -17.19 -16.84 15.65
N GLU A 301 -18.24 -17.11 16.43
CA GLU A 301 -19.35 -17.99 16.00
C GLU A 301 -20.02 -17.50 14.70
N ALA A 302 -20.16 -16.19 14.51
CA ALA A 302 -20.73 -15.62 13.30
C ALA A 302 -19.92 -15.99 12.05
N TYR A 303 -18.60 -15.89 12.09
CA TYR A 303 -17.71 -16.28 10.97
C TYR A 303 -17.63 -17.78 10.79
N ALA A 304 -17.62 -18.55 11.89
CA ALA A 304 -17.56 -20.01 11.85
C ALA A 304 -18.78 -20.65 11.15
N LYS A 305 -19.92 -19.93 11.13
CA LYS A 305 -21.16 -20.36 10.47
C LYS A 305 -21.25 -19.97 8.99
N LEU A 306 -20.38 -19.10 8.49
CA LEU A 306 -20.42 -18.66 7.10
C LEU A 306 -20.17 -19.82 6.14
N GLN A 307 -20.92 -19.82 5.04
CA GLN A 307 -20.81 -20.80 3.96
C GLN A 307 -20.82 -20.07 2.62
N PHE A 308 -19.82 -20.38 1.78
CA PHE A 308 -19.58 -19.70 0.50
C PHE A 308 -19.86 -20.62 -0.69
N GLY A 309 -20.96 -21.39 -0.61
CA GLY A 309 -21.33 -22.38 -1.62
C GLY A 309 -20.24 -23.43 -1.82
N ASP A 310 -19.83 -23.65 -3.07
CA ASP A 310 -18.82 -24.64 -3.45
C ASP A 310 -17.42 -24.35 -2.87
N LYS A 311 -17.19 -23.13 -2.36
CA LYS A 311 -15.93 -22.73 -1.74
C LYS A 311 -15.78 -23.22 -0.29
N GLY A 312 -16.86 -23.73 0.32
CA GLY A 312 -16.88 -24.22 1.70
C GLY A 312 -17.08 -23.11 2.73
N GLY A 313 -16.68 -23.38 3.98
CA GLY A 313 -16.75 -22.39 5.07
C GLY A 313 -15.57 -21.44 5.10
N PHE A 314 -15.61 -20.47 6.02
CA PHE A 314 -14.57 -19.44 6.16
C PHE A 314 -13.18 -20.04 6.42
N GLN A 315 -13.11 -21.11 7.23
CA GLN A 315 -11.84 -21.78 7.53
C GLN A 315 -11.27 -22.51 6.30
N GLU A 316 -12.11 -23.17 5.51
CA GLU A 316 -11.68 -23.80 4.26
C GLU A 316 -11.18 -22.76 3.26
N LEU A 317 -11.85 -21.61 3.18
CA LEU A 317 -11.49 -20.54 2.28
C LEU A 317 -10.14 -19.90 2.66
N LEU A 318 -9.88 -19.69 3.95
CA LEU A 318 -8.57 -19.22 4.44
C LEU A 318 -7.44 -20.17 4.01
N LYS A 319 -7.66 -21.49 4.11
CA LYS A 319 -6.67 -22.50 3.69
C LYS A 319 -6.40 -22.47 2.20
N GLN A 320 -7.42 -22.24 1.38
CA GLN A 320 -7.28 -22.12 -0.08
C GLN A 320 -6.42 -20.90 -0.49
N HIS A 321 -6.34 -19.89 0.38
CA HIS A 321 -5.61 -18.64 0.16
C HIS A 321 -4.24 -18.60 0.85
N GLU A 322 -3.76 -19.70 1.45
CA GLU A 322 -2.41 -19.75 2.01
C GLU A 322 -1.34 -19.60 0.92
N PHE A 323 -0.38 -18.69 1.13
CA PHE A 323 0.68 -18.43 0.16
C PHE A 323 2.04 -18.22 0.82
N PRO A 324 3.11 -18.91 0.37
CA PRO A 324 4.46 -18.69 0.89
C PRO A 324 5.02 -17.32 0.48
N HIS A 325 5.21 -16.40 1.42
CA HIS A 325 5.80 -15.06 1.20
C HIS A 325 6.76 -14.67 2.32
N GLY A 326 7.55 -13.61 2.16
CA GLY A 326 8.67 -13.33 3.07
C GLY A 326 8.34 -12.94 4.50
N THR A 327 9.41 -12.75 5.28
CA THR A 327 9.38 -12.39 6.71
C THR A 327 9.01 -10.92 6.98
N GLY A 328 8.72 -10.13 5.94
CA GLY A 328 8.19 -8.78 6.09
C GLY A 328 6.70 -8.72 6.44
N VAL A 329 6.04 -9.87 6.63
CA VAL A 329 4.59 -10.03 6.44
C VAL A 329 3.79 -10.23 7.73
N ASN A 330 4.33 -10.03 8.95
CA ASN A 330 3.48 -10.26 10.14
C ASN A 330 3.97 -9.59 11.42
N ARG A 331 4.25 -8.28 11.38
CA ARG A 331 4.84 -7.59 12.54
C ARG A 331 4.29 -6.19 12.75
N TRP A 332 2.97 -6.10 12.90
CA TRP A 332 2.29 -4.88 13.26
C TRP A 332 2.52 -4.59 14.74
N GLN A 333 3.52 -3.76 15.04
CA GLN A 333 3.53 -2.94 16.25
C GLN A 333 3.24 -1.50 15.82
N PRO A 334 2.03 -1.22 15.31
CA PRO A 334 1.73 0.12 14.83
C PRO A 334 1.62 1.01 16.08
N TYR A 335 2.16 2.21 16.01
CA TYR A 335 2.13 3.20 17.08
C TYR A 335 2.03 4.58 16.46
N GLY A 336 1.75 5.58 17.27
CA GLY A 336 1.48 6.92 16.78
C GLY A 336 0.01 7.12 16.45
N THR A 337 -0.32 8.34 16.09
CA THR A 337 -1.69 8.86 16.15
C THR A 337 -2.68 8.08 15.28
N PHE A 338 -2.39 7.87 13.99
CA PHE A 338 -3.31 7.14 13.10
C PHE A 338 -3.60 5.73 13.62
N ALA A 339 -2.55 4.94 13.87
CA ALA A 339 -2.67 3.60 14.41
C ALA A 339 -3.45 3.57 15.74
N THR A 340 -3.22 4.56 16.60
CA THR A 340 -3.93 4.70 17.88
C THR A 340 -5.41 5.00 17.65
N GLU A 341 -5.73 5.97 16.78
CA GLU A 341 -7.11 6.34 16.43
C GLU A 341 -7.87 5.19 15.78
N SER A 342 -7.27 4.53 14.78
CA SER A 342 -7.88 3.40 14.10
C SER A 342 -8.12 2.23 15.06
N ASN A 343 -7.10 1.82 15.83
CA ASN A 343 -7.22 0.67 16.71
C ASN A 343 -8.21 0.91 17.87
N LEU A 344 -8.23 2.11 18.46
CA LEU A 344 -9.21 2.43 19.50
C LEU A 344 -10.65 2.50 18.97
N ARG A 345 -10.84 2.65 17.66
CA ARG A 345 -12.14 2.53 16.96
C ARG A 345 -12.48 1.11 16.54
N GLY A 346 -11.63 0.12 16.88
CA GLY A 346 -11.81 -1.26 16.45
C GLY A 346 -11.44 -1.51 14.98
N LEU A 347 -10.72 -0.60 14.33
CA LEU A 347 -10.21 -0.78 12.97
C LEU A 347 -8.74 -1.24 13.01
N PRO A 348 -8.32 -2.17 12.15
CA PRO A 348 -6.96 -2.64 12.15
C PRO A 348 -6.05 -1.63 11.44
N SER A 349 -4.81 -1.54 11.94
CA SER A 349 -3.73 -0.82 11.29
C SER A 349 -2.49 -1.70 11.14
N ALA A 350 -1.76 -1.43 10.08
CA ALA A 350 -0.50 -2.04 9.66
C ALA A 350 0.63 -0.98 9.59
N GLY A 351 0.29 0.29 9.45
CA GLY A 351 1.15 1.45 9.46
C GLY A 351 0.31 2.70 9.68
N ALA A 352 0.66 3.82 9.02
CA ALA A 352 -0.25 4.96 8.93
C ALA A 352 -0.93 5.06 7.57
N GLN A 353 -0.21 4.84 6.45
CA GLN A 353 -0.75 4.97 5.08
C GLN A 353 -0.07 4.00 4.09
N SER A 354 -0.83 3.57 3.08
CA SER A 354 -0.32 2.65 2.07
C SER A 354 0.43 3.34 0.93
N GLY A 355 1.76 3.42 1.05
CA GLY A 355 2.62 3.89 -0.05
C GLY A 355 2.51 3.03 -1.31
N GLY A 356 2.32 1.71 -1.15
CA GLY A 356 2.09 0.82 -2.29
C GLY A 356 0.77 1.10 -3.04
N THR A 357 -0.24 1.66 -2.35
CA THR A 357 -1.47 2.12 -3.00
C THR A 357 -1.20 3.35 -3.85
N CYS A 358 -0.49 4.34 -3.30
CA CYS A 358 -0.05 5.50 -4.06
C CYS A 358 0.76 5.11 -5.30
N ASP A 359 1.72 4.19 -5.16
CA ASP A 359 2.57 3.76 -6.27
C ASP A 359 1.75 3.04 -7.35
N THR A 360 0.78 2.20 -6.97
CA THR A 360 -0.10 1.56 -7.95
C THR A 360 -0.97 2.59 -8.69
N LEU A 361 -1.57 3.55 -7.96
CA LEU A 361 -2.36 4.61 -8.59
C LEU A 361 -1.50 5.52 -9.48
N LEU A 362 -0.25 5.82 -9.10
CA LEU A 362 0.69 6.54 -9.95
C LEU A 362 0.99 5.77 -11.24
N ALA A 363 1.14 4.45 -11.18
CA ALA A 363 1.31 3.61 -12.36
C ALA A 363 0.11 3.74 -13.31
N LEU A 364 -1.11 3.59 -12.78
CA LEU A 364 -2.34 3.76 -13.55
C LEU A 364 -2.43 5.17 -14.15
N HIS A 365 -2.15 6.21 -13.37
CA HIS A 365 -2.14 7.59 -13.83
C HIS A 365 -1.12 7.83 -14.96
N THR A 366 0.07 7.23 -14.85
CA THR A 366 1.12 7.33 -15.86
C THR A 366 0.76 6.62 -17.16
N LEU A 367 0.08 5.47 -17.07
CA LEU A 367 -0.26 4.62 -18.22
C LEU A 367 -1.59 5.00 -18.92
N SER A 368 -2.47 5.73 -18.24
CA SER A 368 -3.81 6.08 -18.74
C SER A 368 -3.77 7.10 -19.88
N ASP A 369 -4.70 7.08 -20.84
CA ASP A 369 -4.77 8.12 -21.90
C ASP A 369 -5.10 9.50 -21.31
N GLU A 370 -5.90 9.53 -20.25
CA GLU A 370 -6.30 10.72 -19.49
C GLU A 370 -5.86 10.62 -18.03
N GLY A 371 -5.90 11.72 -17.27
CA GLY A 371 -5.71 11.64 -15.82
C GLY A 371 -6.72 10.69 -15.15
N ILE A 372 -6.40 10.16 -13.97
CA ILE A 372 -7.28 9.21 -13.25
C ILE A 372 -8.07 9.88 -12.13
N TYR A 373 -7.84 11.17 -11.89
CA TYR A 373 -8.65 11.94 -10.95
C TYR A 373 -10.08 12.09 -11.51
N ASN A 374 -11.08 11.96 -10.63
CA ASN A 374 -12.49 11.96 -11.00
C ASN A 374 -12.88 10.82 -11.98
N ARG A 375 -12.20 9.67 -11.86
CA ARG A 375 -12.48 8.45 -12.66
C ARG A 375 -12.86 7.27 -11.76
N PRO A 376 -14.03 7.31 -11.11
CA PRO A 376 -14.46 6.23 -10.22
C PRO A 376 -14.56 4.88 -10.94
N ASP A 377 -14.85 4.88 -12.25
CA ASP A 377 -14.89 3.70 -13.10
C ASP A 377 -13.54 2.95 -13.23
N ILE A 378 -12.43 3.63 -12.93
CA ILE A 378 -11.07 3.08 -12.92
C ILE A 378 -10.57 2.94 -11.49
N VAL A 379 -10.69 4.02 -10.71
CA VAL A 379 -9.99 4.15 -9.43
C VAL A 379 -10.64 3.30 -8.35
N GLU A 380 -11.96 3.24 -8.27
CA GLU A 380 -12.65 2.41 -7.26
C GLU A 380 -12.32 0.92 -7.42
N PRO A 381 -12.51 0.29 -8.60
CA PRO A 381 -12.13 -1.11 -8.81
C PRO A 381 -10.62 -1.34 -8.62
N ALA A 382 -9.75 -0.44 -9.10
CA ALA A 382 -8.32 -0.55 -8.87
C ALA A 382 -7.98 -0.56 -7.37
N THR A 383 -8.61 0.33 -6.61
CA THR A 383 -8.38 0.47 -5.16
C THR A 383 -8.84 -0.77 -4.41
N LEU A 384 -9.97 -1.38 -4.77
CA LEU A 384 -10.41 -2.65 -4.18
C LEU A 384 -9.41 -3.78 -4.44
N GLY A 385 -8.91 -3.89 -5.67
CA GLY A 385 -7.87 -4.87 -6.00
C GLY A 385 -6.58 -4.64 -5.21
N VAL A 386 -6.13 -3.38 -5.12
CA VAL A 386 -4.95 -3.00 -4.32
C VAL A 386 -5.16 -3.28 -2.84
N ALA A 387 -6.33 -2.98 -2.28
CA ALA A 387 -6.65 -3.25 -0.89
C ALA A 387 -6.61 -4.75 -0.60
N ALA A 388 -7.20 -5.58 -1.46
CA ALA A 388 -7.12 -7.04 -1.35
C ALA A 388 -5.68 -7.55 -1.47
N PHE A 389 -4.89 -7.01 -2.39
CA PHE A 389 -3.46 -7.32 -2.53
C PHE A 389 -2.67 -6.97 -1.27
N MET A 390 -2.86 -5.76 -0.75
CA MET A 390 -2.16 -5.28 0.43
C MET A 390 -2.56 -6.07 1.67
N ASN A 391 -3.85 -6.38 1.82
CA ASN A 391 -4.32 -7.18 2.93
C ASN A 391 -3.77 -8.60 2.82
N PHE A 392 -3.86 -9.24 1.66
CA PHE A 392 -3.35 -10.60 1.39
C PHE A 392 -1.90 -10.79 1.79
N GLY A 393 -1.02 -9.87 1.36
CA GLY A 393 0.40 -9.91 1.72
C GLY A 393 0.72 -9.32 3.08
N ALA A 394 -0.29 -9.04 3.90
CA ALA A 394 -0.21 -8.27 5.14
C ALA A 394 0.81 -7.14 5.01
N TYR A 395 0.55 -6.24 4.06
CA TYR A 395 1.28 -5.00 3.86
C TYR A 395 0.50 -3.80 4.40
N HIS A 396 -0.82 -3.77 4.19
CA HIS A 396 -1.72 -2.73 4.69
C HIS A 396 -3.15 -3.27 4.89
N THR A 397 -3.95 -2.55 5.66
CA THR A 397 -5.38 -2.85 5.88
C THR A 397 -6.26 -2.09 4.88
N PHE A 398 -7.55 -2.44 4.80
CA PHE A 398 -8.51 -1.68 3.99
C PHE A 398 -8.66 -0.26 4.53
N ALA A 399 -8.59 -0.07 5.85
CA ALA A 399 -8.61 1.24 6.50
C ALA A 399 -7.47 2.18 6.04
N GLU A 400 -6.37 1.63 5.53
CA GLU A 400 -5.21 2.40 5.07
C GLU A 400 -5.17 2.63 3.56
N THR A 401 -5.95 1.87 2.80
CA THR A 401 -5.88 1.79 1.33
C THR A 401 -7.09 2.44 0.69
N ILE A 402 -8.30 2.15 1.18
CA ILE A 402 -9.56 2.68 0.63
C ILE A 402 -9.59 4.22 0.64
N PRO A 403 -9.23 4.92 1.73
CA PRO A 403 -9.30 6.39 1.74
C PRO A 403 -8.41 7.05 0.67
N ILE A 404 -7.24 6.47 0.38
CA ILE A 404 -6.33 6.98 -0.67
C ILE A 404 -7.03 6.90 -2.03
N GLY A 405 -7.55 5.73 -2.39
CA GLY A 405 -8.22 5.54 -3.66
C GLY A 405 -9.48 6.38 -3.82
N MET A 406 -10.31 6.45 -2.79
CA MET A 406 -11.55 7.26 -2.84
C MET A 406 -11.26 8.74 -3.05
N SER A 407 -10.17 9.27 -2.48
CA SER A 407 -9.78 10.65 -2.74
C SER A 407 -9.42 10.90 -4.21
N VAL A 408 -8.74 9.96 -4.86
CA VAL A 408 -8.43 10.09 -6.29
C VAL A 408 -9.70 9.92 -7.13
N ALA A 409 -10.58 9.00 -6.76
CA ALA A 409 -11.85 8.74 -7.45
C ALA A 409 -12.79 9.96 -7.42
N ASN A 410 -12.77 10.74 -6.34
CA ASN A 410 -13.70 11.85 -6.08
C ASN A 410 -13.04 13.24 -6.18
N ASP A 411 -11.93 13.39 -6.92
CA ASP A 411 -11.27 14.69 -7.17
C ASP A 411 -10.79 15.42 -5.90
N ASP A 412 -10.16 14.68 -4.97
CA ASP A 412 -9.56 15.11 -3.69
C ASP A 412 -10.49 15.33 -2.49
N ASP A 413 -11.70 14.77 -2.49
CA ASP A 413 -12.69 15.08 -1.45
C ASP A 413 -12.36 14.52 -0.04
N GLU A 414 -11.40 13.60 0.15
CA GLU A 414 -11.35 12.85 1.43
C GLU A 414 -9.95 12.45 1.98
N TYR A 415 -8.83 12.94 1.44
CA TYR A 415 -7.51 12.47 1.89
C TYR A 415 -6.64 13.54 2.56
N ASN A 416 -6.47 13.40 3.89
CA ASN A 416 -5.40 14.07 4.63
C ASN A 416 -4.36 13.03 5.13
N PRO A 417 -3.15 12.99 4.55
CA PRO A 417 -2.08 12.08 4.97
C PRO A 417 -1.43 12.45 6.31
N SER A 418 -1.94 13.45 7.04
CA SER A 418 -1.35 13.87 8.31
C SER A 418 -2.39 13.89 9.41
N SER A 419 -2.20 13.05 10.42
CA SER A 419 -2.77 13.33 11.73
C SER A 419 -2.07 14.58 12.30
N GLY A 420 -2.61 15.76 12.01
CA GLY A 420 -2.02 17.04 12.42
C GLY A 420 -2.50 18.28 11.65
N THR A 421 -3.54 18.91 12.20
CA THR A 421 -3.79 20.37 12.32
C THR A 421 -3.97 21.31 11.12
N ALA A 422 -3.84 20.92 9.85
CA ALA A 422 -4.26 21.86 8.78
C ALA A 422 -4.66 21.16 7.48
N SER A 423 -5.65 21.70 6.78
CA SER A 423 -5.92 21.30 5.39
C SER A 423 -4.75 21.71 4.48
N ALA A 424 -4.53 21.00 3.37
CA ALA A 424 -3.50 21.39 2.38
C ALA A 424 -3.76 22.79 1.82
N TYR A 425 -5.03 23.18 1.70
CA TYR A 425 -5.49 24.50 1.28
C TYR A 425 -5.14 25.61 2.29
N GLY A 426 -5.36 25.36 3.59
CA GLY A 426 -4.99 26.30 4.66
C GLY A 426 -3.49 26.61 4.69
N GLU A 427 -2.64 25.60 4.52
CA GLU A 427 -1.19 25.80 4.44
C GLU A 427 -0.73 26.48 3.15
N ALA A 428 -1.37 26.19 2.01
CA ALA A 428 -1.08 26.89 0.76
C ALA A 428 -1.38 28.39 0.88
N LEU A 429 -2.50 28.74 1.52
CA LEU A 429 -2.84 30.12 1.86
C LEU A 429 -1.86 30.72 2.86
N GLN A 430 -1.39 29.95 3.85
CA GLN A 430 -0.39 30.40 4.81
C GLN A 430 0.95 30.72 4.13
N LYS A 431 1.46 29.83 3.26
CA LYS A 431 2.70 30.03 2.49
C LYS A 431 2.61 31.24 1.56
N GLN A 432 1.40 31.56 1.07
CA GLN A 432 1.15 32.75 0.25
C GLN A 432 0.93 34.03 1.07
N GLY A 433 0.92 33.95 2.40
CA GLY A 433 0.58 35.08 3.27
C GLY A 433 -0.87 35.54 3.12
N LYS A 434 -1.78 34.65 2.68
CA LYS A 434 -3.20 34.94 2.42
C LYS A 434 -4.13 34.34 3.47
N LEU A 435 -3.62 33.50 4.37
CA LEU A 435 -4.45 32.90 5.42
C LEU A 435 -5.01 33.98 6.36
N GLN A 436 -4.24 35.03 6.63
CA GLN A 436 -4.67 36.20 7.40
C GLN A 436 -5.74 37.07 6.73
N ASP A 437 -6.00 36.87 5.43
CA ASP A 437 -7.01 37.62 4.68
C ASP A 437 -8.39 36.95 4.75
N LEU A 438 -8.47 35.77 5.38
CA LEU A 438 -9.73 35.04 5.59
C LEU A 438 -10.40 35.44 6.90
N PRO A 439 -11.75 35.38 6.96
CA PRO A 439 -12.48 35.53 8.21
C PRO A 439 -12.04 34.51 9.27
N ASP A 440 -12.02 34.91 10.54
CA ASP A 440 -11.55 34.09 11.67
C ASP A 440 -12.16 32.67 11.71
N TYR A 441 -13.43 32.52 11.32
CA TYR A 441 -14.09 31.22 11.28
C TYR A 441 -13.52 30.30 10.18
N ALA A 442 -13.17 30.85 9.02
CA ALA A 442 -12.57 30.11 7.91
C ALA A 442 -11.11 29.76 8.24
N THR A 443 -10.39 30.66 8.89
CA THR A 443 -9.04 30.40 9.41
C THR A 443 -9.07 29.32 10.48
N ALA A 444 -10.03 29.34 11.41
CA ALA A 444 -10.20 28.31 12.43
C ALA A 444 -10.52 26.94 11.82
N GLU A 445 -11.36 26.87 10.78
CA GLU A 445 -11.68 25.63 10.08
C GLU A 445 -10.48 25.07 9.29
N LEU A 446 -9.68 25.93 8.66
CA LEU A 446 -8.50 25.55 7.88
C LEU A 446 -7.27 25.18 8.72
N THR A 447 -7.25 25.62 9.98
CA THR A 447 -6.22 25.33 10.99
C THR A 447 -6.70 24.37 12.09
N ALA A 448 -7.95 23.91 12.01
CA ALA A 448 -8.47 22.90 12.92
C ALA A 448 -7.78 21.56 12.64
N PRO A 449 -7.60 20.71 13.67
CA PRO A 449 -7.30 19.30 13.47
C PRO A 449 -8.32 18.70 12.51
N VAL A 450 -7.89 18.29 11.32
CA VAL A 450 -8.73 17.49 10.43
C VAL A 450 -8.90 16.14 11.11
N HIS A 451 -10.09 15.88 11.63
CA HIS A 451 -10.41 14.62 12.27
C HIS A 451 -10.49 13.52 11.21
N THR A 452 -9.81 12.39 11.44
CA THR A 452 -9.92 11.16 10.62
C THR A 452 -11.30 10.50 10.73
N ASN A 453 -12.24 11.09 11.47
CA ASN A 453 -13.58 10.55 11.76
C ASN A 453 -14.36 10.16 10.49
N LEU A 454 -14.31 10.99 9.45
CA LEU A 454 -15.01 10.74 8.19
C LEU A 454 -14.47 9.52 7.42
N GLN A 455 -13.22 9.12 7.67
CA GLN A 455 -12.58 7.99 6.97
C GLN A 455 -12.89 6.64 7.62
N HIS A 456 -13.33 6.64 8.89
CA HIS A 456 -13.51 5.43 9.70
C HIS A 456 -14.99 5.09 9.93
N ASP A 457 -15.85 6.10 10.04
CA ASP A 457 -17.29 5.88 10.26
C ASP A 457 -17.91 5.32 8.96
N ALA A 458 -18.64 4.20 9.08
CA ALA A 458 -19.26 3.48 7.96
C ALA A 458 -18.28 2.96 6.88
N LEU A 459 -16.96 2.93 7.13
CA LEU A 459 -15.96 2.42 6.19
C LEU A 459 -16.33 1.05 5.62
N TYR A 460 -16.75 0.12 6.48
CA TYR A 460 -17.07 -1.24 6.08
C TYR A 460 -18.44 -1.40 5.40
N ASP A 461 -19.38 -0.50 5.66
CA ASP A 461 -20.61 -0.41 4.87
C ASP A 461 -20.31 0.10 3.46
N ARG A 462 -19.49 1.15 3.35
CA ARG A 462 -19.02 1.67 2.06
C ARG A 462 -18.22 0.61 1.29
N LEU A 463 -17.33 -0.11 1.98
CA LEU A 463 -16.56 -1.20 1.39
C LEU A 463 -17.47 -2.29 0.84
N ALA A 464 -18.45 -2.76 1.60
CA ALA A 464 -19.39 -3.78 1.15
C ALA A 464 -20.15 -3.33 -0.12
N ASN A 465 -20.59 -2.07 -0.15
CA ASN A 465 -21.26 -1.48 -1.31
C ASN A 465 -20.34 -1.39 -2.54
N LEU A 466 -19.10 -0.92 -2.37
CA LEU A 466 -18.12 -0.83 -3.46
C LEU A 466 -17.81 -2.20 -4.05
N VAL A 467 -17.65 -3.23 -3.20
CA VAL A 467 -17.44 -4.60 -3.68
C VAL A 467 -18.65 -5.11 -4.45
N GLY A 468 -19.86 -4.85 -3.96
CA GLY A 468 -21.10 -5.21 -4.67
C GLY A 468 -21.26 -4.53 -6.04
N GLN A 469 -20.65 -3.36 -6.24
CA GLN A 469 -20.68 -2.61 -7.50
C GLN A 469 -19.63 -3.08 -8.52
N HIS A 470 -18.44 -3.45 -8.05
CA HIS A 470 -17.26 -3.62 -8.92
C HIS A 470 -16.74 -5.05 -9.02
N ALA A 471 -16.99 -5.90 -8.03
CA ALA A 471 -16.54 -7.27 -8.07
C ALA A 471 -17.54 -8.16 -8.84
N GLY A 472 -17.28 -9.47 -8.91
CA GLY A 472 -18.17 -10.38 -9.64
C GLY A 472 -19.59 -10.45 -9.08
N ALA A 473 -20.59 -10.58 -9.95
CA ALA A 473 -22.00 -10.59 -9.54
C ALA A 473 -22.34 -11.70 -8.53
N GLY A 474 -21.55 -12.78 -8.51
CA GLY A 474 -21.74 -13.91 -7.61
C GLY A 474 -21.32 -13.66 -6.15
N ILE A 475 -20.59 -12.58 -5.83
CA ILE A 475 -20.03 -12.41 -4.47
C ILE A 475 -20.76 -11.39 -3.61
N ALA A 476 -21.67 -10.59 -4.17
CA ALA A 476 -22.38 -9.56 -3.41
C ALA A 476 -23.13 -10.14 -2.20
N GLY A 477 -23.76 -11.31 -2.35
CA GLY A 477 -24.41 -12.03 -1.24
C GLY A 477 -23.41 -12.46 -0.15
N HIS A 478 -22.26 -12.99 -0.53
CA HIS A 478 -21.22 -13.41 0.40
C HIS A 478 -20.61 -12.24 1.17
N VAL A 479 -20.44 -11.09 0.51
CA VAL A 479 -19.96 -9.86 1.16
C VAL A 479 -21.02 -9.29 2.11
N ALA A 480 -22.30 -9.41 1.78
CA ALA A 480 -23.38 -9.07 2.69
C ALA A 480 -23.38 -9.98 3.94
N ASP A 481 -23.20 -11.29 3.77
CA ASP A 481 -23.08 -12.24 4.89
C ASP A 481 -21.86 -11.93 5.79
N LEU A 482 -20.73 -11.57 5.18
CA LEU A 482 -19.54 -11.10 5.90
C LEU A 482 -19.80 -9.81 6.67
N SER A 483 -20.49 -8.85 6.06
CA SER A 483 -20.87 -7.58 6.70
C SER A 483 -21.79 -7.82 7.89
N GLU A 484 -22.76 -8.73 7.75
CA GLU A 484 -23.66 -9.12 8.84
C GLU A 484 -22.91 -9.83 9.97
N ALA A 485 -22.01 -10.74 9.64
CA ALA A 485 -21.17 -11.41 10.64
C ALA A 485 -20.29 -10.40 11.42
N HIS A 486 -19.73 -9.40 10.72
CA HIS A 486 -18.98 -8.30 11.35
C HIS A 486 -19.87 -7.48 12.29
N LYS A 487 -21.03 -7.04 11.82
CA LYS A 487 -21.99 -6.23 12.60
C LYS A 487 -22.50 -6.97 13.83
N SER A 488 -22.97 -8.20 13.67
CA SER A 488 -23.47 -9.03 14.76
C SER A 488 -22.40 -9.27 15.83
N THR A 489 -21.17 -9.57 15.42
CA THR A 489 -20.04 -9.73 16.35
C THR A 489 -19.73 -8.42 17.08
N LEU A 490 -19.71 -7.29 16.37
CA LEU A 490 -19.43 -5.98 16.97
C LEU A 490 -20.54 -5.53 17.93
N GLU A 491 -21.81 -5.82 17.63
CA GLU A 491 -22.95 -5.53 18.50
C GLU A 491 -22.93 -6.38 19.78
N ALA A 492 -22.58 -7.66 19.67
CA ALA A 492 -22.37 -8.51 20.83
C ALA A 492 -21.26 -7.95 21.73
N LEU A 493 -20.10 -7.61 21.14
CA LEU A 493 -18.99 -6.97 21.84
C LEU A 493 -19.42 -5.66 22.51
N ARG A 494 -20.14 -4.78 21.80
CA ARG A 494 -20.66 -3.50 22.34
C ARG A 494 -21.76 -3.65 23.39
N SER A 495 -22.37 -4.82 23.50
CA SER A 495 -23.35 -5.13 24.53
C SER A 495 -22.67 -5.62 25.81
N GLU A 496 -21.59 -6.38 25.66
CA GLU A 496 -20.72 -6.83 26.76
C GLU A 496 -19.80 -5.72 27.27
N HIS A 497 -19.37 -4.83 26.37
CA HIS A 497 -18.40 -3.76 26.56
C HIS A 497 -18.95 -2.42 26.04
N PRO A 498 -19.82 -1.73 26.82
CA PRO A 498 -20.43 -0.47 26.40
C PRO A 498 -19.42 0.64 26.04
N GLU A 499 -18.20 0.59 26.59
CA GLU A 499 -17.08 1.49 26.28
C GLU A 499 -16.70 1.50 24.79
N LEU A 500 -16.95 0.40 24.05
CA LEU A 500 -16.73 0.32 22.60
C LEU A 500 -17.72 1.16 21.76
N ARG A 501 -18.73 1.78 22.41
CA ARG A 501 -19.67 2.70 21.76
C ARG A 501 -19.17 4.14 21.77
N GLU A 502 -18.21 4.47 22.63
CA GLU A 502 -17.65 5.81 22.70
C GLU A 502 -16.64 6.01 21.58
N THR A 503 -16.80 7.06 20.77
CA THR A 503 -15.78 7.44 19.79
C THR A 503 -14.60 8.06 20.54
N PRO A 504 -13.40 7.46 20.49
CA PRO A 504 -12.24 8.00 21.19
C PRO A 504 -11.92 9.41 20.67
N GLN A 505 -11.91 10.39 21.57
CA GLN A 505 -11.43 11.74 21.28
C GLN A 505 -9.94 11.79 21.58
N ILE A 506 -9.10 11.77 20.54
CA ILE A 506 -7.64 11.80 20.71
C ILE A 506 -7.15 13.22 20.47
N GLN A 507 -6.65 13.87 21.54
CA GLN A 507 -5.89 15.10 21.39
C GLN A 507 -4.44 14.75 21.02
N THR A 508 -3.99 15.27 19.89
CA THR A 508 -2.68 14.91 19.33
C THR A 508 -1.78 16.14 19.36
N THR A 509 -0.74 16.10 20.18
CA THR A 509 0.36 17.08 20.11
C THR A 509 1.43 16.53 19.17
N ARG A 510 1.90 17.32 18.20
CA ARG A 510 3.05 16.93 17.37
C ARG A 510 4.26 16.75 18.31
N LEU A 511 4.76 15.53 18.45
CA LEU A 511 6.05 15.30 19.12
C LEU A 511 7.13 15.99 18.28
N GLU A 512 7.88 16.91 18.89
CA GLU A 512 9.07 17.46 18.24
C GLU A 512 10.14 16.36 18.13
N LEU A 513 10.81 16.30 16.98
CA LEU A 513 11.79 15.27 16.60
C LEU A 513 12.85 14.98 17.69
N GLY A 514 13.21 15.98 18.51
CA GLY A 514 14.22 15.87 19.57
C GLY A 514 13.78 15.19 20.87
N GLN A 515 12.49 14.90 21.06
CA GLN A 515 11.98 14.28 22.31
C GLN A 515 11.79 12.76 22.22
N ILE A 516 11.95 12.20 21.02
CA ILE A 516 11.54 10.83 20.71
C ILE A 516 12.55 9.79 21.23
N GLY A 517 13.80 10.22 21.47
CA GLY A 517 14.82 9.42 22.13
C GLY A 517 14.94 9.61 23.65
N GLN A 518 14.06 10.40 24.29
CA GLN A 518 14.11 10.68 25.74
C GLN A 518 13.06 9.93 26.56
N HIS A 519 12.20 9.14 25.91
CA HIS A 519 11.18 8.31 26.57
C HIS A 519 11.41 6.81 26.32
N VAL A 520 12.68 6.42 26.38
CA VAL A 520 13.14 5.03 26.51
C VAL A 520 13.01 4.59 27.97
#